data_AF-A0A1K1LY67-F1
#
_entry.id   AF-A0A1K1LY67-F1
#
_cell.length_a   1.000
_cell.length_b   1.000
_cell.length_c   1.000
_cell.angle_alpha   90.00
_cell.angle_beta   90.00
_cell.angle_gamma   90.00
#
_symmetry.space_group_name_H-M   'P 1'
#
loop_
_entity.id
_entity.type
_entity.pdbx_description
1 polymer ?
#
loop_
_entity_poly.entity_id
_entity_poly.type
_entity_poly.pdbx_seq_one_letter_code
_entity_poly.pdbx_strand_id
1 'polypeptide(L)'
;MKIKNIVIGWAKRFSLIPSSEAETKLSELRMKQCGNCAESKPSQVLKIINGEGNYVHQLRCTKCGCPCQEKSLVVNEYCPIGKW
;
A
#
# COMPACT_ATOMS: atom_id res chain seq x y z
N MET A 1 -6.42 5.51 -10.67
CA MET A 1 -6.75 4.54 -9.60
C MET A 1 -8.23 4.19 -9.66
N LYS A 2 -8.55 2.91 -9.75
CA LYS A 2 -9.95 2.41 -9.77
C LYS A 2 -10.39 2.06 -8.33
N ILE A 3 -11.64 2.33 -7.95
CA ILE A 3 -12.17 2.02 -6.60
C ILE A 3 -11.95 0.53 -6.25
N LYS A 4 -12.17 -0.36 -7.23
CA LYS A 4 -11.90 -1.80 -7.09
C LYS A 4 -10.47 -2.09 -6.61
N ASN A 5 -9.47 -1.36 -7.10
CA ASN A 5 -8.07 -1.56 -6.72
C ASN A 5 -7.81 -1.12 -5.28
N ILE A 6 -8.47 -0.06 -4.80
CA ILE A 6 -8.42 0.34 -3.39
C ILE A 6 -8.91 -0.81 -2.51
N VAL A 7 -10.09 -1.35 -2.83
CA VAL A 7 -10.69 -2.46 -2.08
C VAL A 7 -9.78 -3.69 -2.06
N ILE A 8 -9.22 -4.08 -3.21
CA ILE A 8 -8.31 -5.23 -3.30
C ILE A 8 -7.05 -5.01 -2.45
N GLY A 9 -6.44 -3.82 -2.53
CA GLY A 9 -5.22 -3.49 -1.78
C GLY A 9 -5.44 -3.60 -0.26
N TRP A 10 -6.56 -3.06 0.23
CA TRP A 10 -6.93 -3.18 1.64
C TRP A 10 -7.29 -4.61 2.04
N ALA A 11 -8.05 -5.34 1.20
CA ALA A 11 -8.40 -6.73 1.47
C ALA A 11 -7.16 -7.63 1.61
N LYS A 12 -6.15 -7.42 0.76
CA LYS A 12 -4.84 -8.09 0.87
C LYS A 12 -4.09 -7.70 2.14
N ARG A 13 -4.05 -6.40 2.47
CA ARG A 13 -3.37 -5.92 3.69
C ARG A 13 -3.95 -6.52 4.97
N PHE A 14 -5.26 -6.71 5.01
CA PHE A 14 -5.96 -7.34 6.12
C PHE A 14 -6.04 -8.86 6.03
N SER A 15 -5.35 -9.48 5.07
CA SER A 15 -5.37 -10.93 4.84
C SER A 15 -6.77 -11.50 4.62
N LEU A 16 -7.73 -10.68 4.17
CA LEU A 16 -9.08 -11.12 3.79
C LEU A 16 -9.05 -11.89 2.46
N ILE A 17 -8.05 -11.61 1.63
CA ILE A 17 -7.72 -12.40 0.43
C ILE A 17 -6.22 -12.69 0.40
N PRO A 18 -5.80 -13.87 -0.10
CA PRO A 18 -4.40 -14.23 -0.16
C PRO A 18 -3.64 -13.37 -1.17
N SER A 19 -2.35 -13.16 -0.91
CA SER A 19 -1.40 -12.63 -1.89
C SER A 19 -0.45 -13.74 -2.32
N SER A 20 -0.22 -13.87 -3.62
CA SER A 20 0.76 -14.85 -4.11
C SER A 20 2.19 -14.39 -3.84
N GLU A 21 3.15 -15.31 -3.89
CA GLU A 21 4.58 -14.96 -3.72
C GLU A 21 5.06 -13.92 -4.74
N ALA A 22 4.59 -14.03 -5.99
CA ALA A 22 4.91 -13.06 -7.04
C ALA A 22 4.36 -11.66 -6.73
N GLU A 23 3.15 -11.58 -6.16
CA GLU A 23 2.56 -10.31 -5.75
C GLU A 23 3.30 -9.68 -4.58
N THR A 24 3.73 -10.49 -3.61
CA THR A 24 4.55 -10.03 -2.48
C THR A 24 5.88 -9.47 -2.96
N LYS A 25 6.60 -10.20 -3.83
CA LYS A 25 7.87 -9.74 -4.43
C LYS A 25 7.68 -8.44 -5.22
N LEU A 26 6.61 -8.35 -6.03
CA LEU A 26 6.29 -7.13 -6.76
C LEU A 26 6.02 -5.95 -5.81
N SER A 27 5.28 -6.20 -4.73
CA SER A 27 4.98 -5.20 -3.71
C SER A 27 6.24 -4.70 -3.01
N GLU A 28 7.17 -5.60 -2.65
CA GLU A 28 8.46 -5.24 -2.07
C GLU A 28 9.30 -4.33 -2.99
N LEU A 29 9.38 -4.65 -4.28
CA LEU A 29 10.07 -3.83 -5.28
C LEU A 29 9.48 -2.42 -5.37
N ARG A 30 8.15 -2.33 -5.48
CA ARG A 30 7.42 -1.06 -5.52
C ARG A 30 7.58 -0.28 -4.22
N MET A 31 7.60 -0.96 -3.08
CA MET A 31 7.80 -0.32 -1.76
C MET A 31 9.20 0.25 -1.61
N LYS A 32 10.25 -0.41 -2.13
CA LYS A 32 11.61 0.15 -2.18
C LYS A 32 11.64 1.46 -2.97
N GLN A 33 10.92 1.54 -4.08
CA GLN A 33 10.81 2.77 -4.87
C GLN A 33 10.01 3.86 -4.13
N CYS A 34 8.91 3.50 -3.49
CA CYS A 34 8.14 4.42 -2.65
C CYS A 34 8.95 4.94 -1.44
N GLY A 35 9.79 4.11 -0.83
CA GLY A 35 10.64 4.50 0.30
C GLY A 35 11.65 5.60 -0.04
N ASN A 36 12.11 5.65 -1.29
CA ASN A 36 13.04 6.66 -1.79
C ASN A 36 12.37 7.79 -2.58
N CYS A 37 11.03 7.78 -2.68
CA CYS A 37 10.29 8.73 -3.49
C CYS A 37 10.03 10.03 -2.71
N ALA A 38 10.37 11.19 -3.29
CA ALA A 38 10.13 12.50 -2.67
C ALA A 38 8.64 12.77 -2.36
N GLU A 39 7.76 12.14 -3.15
CA GLU A 39 6.29 12.20 -3.02
C GLU A 39 5.74 11.18 -2.01
N SER A 40 6.59 10.39 -1.38
CA SER A 40 6.20 9.46 -0.32
C SER A 40 6.54 10.09 1.02
N LYS A 41 5.55 10.20 1.90
CA LYS A 41 5.71 10.76 3.24
C LYS A 41 5.30 9.74 4.30
N PRO A 42 5.98 9.72 5.46
CA PRO A 42 5.51 8.98 6.61
C PRO A 42 4.09 9.39 6.98
N SER A 43 3.30 8.40 7.37
CA SER A 43 1.93 8.56 7.84
C SER A 43 1.65 7.49 8.88
N GLN A 44 0.56 7.64 9.63
CA GLN A 44 0.07 6.65 10.57
C GLN A 44 -1.36 6.28 10.22
N VAL A 45 -1.71 5.01 10.48
CA VAL A 45 -3.08 4.53 10.42
C VAL A 45 -3.42 3.87 11.74
N LEU A 46 -4.62 4.15 12.25
CA LEU A 46 -5.13 3.45 13.41
C LEU A 46 -5.50 2.02 13.00
N LYS A 47 -4.89 1.03 13.65
CA LYS A 47 -5.20 -0.39 13.50
C LYS A 47 -5.72 -0.91 14.83
N ILE A 48 -6.89 -1.53 14.81
CA ILE A 48 -7.45 -2.19 16.00
C ILE A 48 -6.95 -3.63 16.01
N ILE A 49 -6.21 -4.02 17.04
CA ILE A 49 -5.69 -5.37 17.24
C ILE A 49 -6.14 -5.80 18.63
N ASN A 50 -6.87 -6.93 18.74
CA ASN A 50 -7.38 -7.45 20.01
C ASN A 50 -8.20 -6.43 20.84
N GLY A 51 -8.93 -5.53 20.17
CA GLY A 51 -9.70 -4.47 20.83
C GLY A 51 -8.90 -3.21 21.18
N GLU A 52 -7.59 -3.21 20.98
CA GLU A 52 -6.72 -2.07 21.26
C GLU A 52 -6.37 -1.30 19.99
N GLY A 53 -6.54 0.03 20.03
CA GLY A 53 -6.17 0.94 18.96
C GLY A 53 -4.67 1.22 18.95
N ASN A 54 -3.97 0.72 17.92
CA ASN A 54 -2.54 0.89 17.74
C ASN A 54 -2.27 1.70 16.47
N TYR A 55 -1.47 2.78 16.58
CA TYR A 55 -1.04 3.52 15.39
C TYR A 55 0.12 2.79 14.71
N VAL A 56 -0.08 2.40 13.46
CA VAL A 56 0.93 1.72 12.65
C VAL A 56 1.51 2.71 11.65
N HIS A 57 2.84 2.81 11.63
CA HIS A 57 3.55 3.61 10.64
C HIS A 57 3.43 3.02 9.24
N GLN A 58 3.24 3.90 8.27
CA GLN A 58 3.16 3.55 6.86
C GLN A 58 3.67 4.70 6.00
N LEU A 59 3.82 4.44 4.71
CA LEU A 59 4.08 5.49 3.71
C LEU A 59 2.78 5.86 3.01
N ARG A 60 2.59 7.15 2.76
CA ARG A 60 1.49 7.70 1.96
C ARG A 60 2.06 8.53 0.81
N CYS A 61 1.51 8.35 -0.38
CA CYS A 61 1.87 9.16 -1.54
C CYS A 61 1.10 10.49 -1.53
N THR A 62 1.78 11.61 -1.67
CA THR A 62 1.22 12.97 -1.78
C THR A 62 0.50 13.20 -3.11
N LYS A 63 0.88 12.49 -4.18
CA LYS A 63 0.30 12.66 -5.53
C LYS A 63 -1.03 11.93 -5.72
N CYS A 64 -1.15 10.70 -5.21
CA CYS A 64 -2.41 9.94 -5.31
C CYS A 64 -3.17 9.82 -3.99
N GLY A 65 -2.59 10.24 -2.87
CA GLY A 65 -3.22 10.19 -1.55
C GLY A 65 -3.26 8.79 -0.91
N CYS A 66 -2.91 7.73 -1.66
CA CYS A 66 -2.99 6.35 -1.20
C CYS A 66 -1.87 6.00 -0.23
N PRO A 67 -2.12 5.08 0.72
CA PRO A 67 -1.05 4.41 1.40
C PRO A 67 -0.31 3.48 0.42
N CYS A 68 1.02 3.53 0.45
CA CYS A 68 1.88 2.93 -0.56
C CYS A 68 1.81 1.39 -0.53
N GLN A 69 1.63 0.80 0.65
CA GLN A 69 1.63 -0.65 0.87
C GLN A 69 0.43 -1.34 0.21
N GLU A 70 -0.78 -0.80 0.36
CA GLU A 70 -1.98 -1.33 -0.28
C GLU A 70 -1.91 -1.18 -1.78
N LYS A 71 -1.41 -0.03 -2.22
CA LYS A 71 -1.29 0.25 -3.64
C LYS A 71 -0.28 -0.67 -4.31
N SER A 72 0.84 -0.96 -3.66
CA SER A 72 1.88 -1.84 -4.19
C SER A 72 1.44 -3.30 -4.31
N LEU A 73 0.51 -3.75 -3.45
CA LEU A 73 -0.07 -5.10 -3.45
C LEU A 73 -1.04 -5.39 -4.61
N VAL A 74 -1.44 -4.36 -5.38
CA VAL A 74 -2.37 -4.51 -6.51
C VAL A 74 -1.58 -4.56 -7.81
N VAL A 75 -1.55 -5.73 -8.45
CA VAL A 75 -0.76 -5.98 -9.68
C VAL A 75 -1.09 -4.97 -10.78
N ASN A 76 -2.38 -4.76 -11.05
CA ASN A 76 -2.89 -3.93 -12.14
C ASN A 76 -2.98 -2.43 -11.80
N GLU A 77 -2.37 -1.99 -10.70
CA GLU A 77 -2.29 -0.58 -10.34
C GLU A 77 -0.93 0.00 -10.76
N TYR A 78 -0.84 1.34 -10.85
CA TYR A 78 0.33 2.03 -11.37
C TYR A 78 0.67 3.28 -10.55
N CYS A 79 1.92 3.73 -10.62
CA CYS A 79 2.35 5.00 -10.06
C CYS A 79 1.93 6.17 -10.96
N PRO A 80 1.20 7.19 -10.46
CA PRO A 80 0.75 8.31 -11.30
C PRO A 80 1.90 9.17 -11.85
N ILE A 81 3.11 9.05 -11.27
CA ILE A 81 4.32 9.74 -11.70
C ILE A 81 5.33 8.79 -12.39
N GLY A 82 4.90 7.59 -12.78
CA GLY A 82 5.69 6.68 -13.63
C GLY A 82 6.90 6.03 -12.95
N LYS A 83 6.95 5.93 -11.62
CA LYS A 83 8.03 5.19 -10.93
C LYS A 83 7.89 3.67 -11.06
N TRP A 84 6.67 3.18 -11.35
CA TRP A 84 6.28 1.79 -11.60
C TRP A 84 4.85 1.71 -12.12
#